data_AF-A5Y2P3-F1
#
_entry.id   AF-A5Y2P3-F1
#
_cell.length_a   1.000
_cell.length_b   1.000
_cell.length_c   1.000
_cell.angle_alpha   90.00
_cell.angle_beta   90.00
_cell.angle_gamma   90.00
#
_symmetry.space_group_name_H-M   'P 1'
#
loop_
_entity.id
_entity.type
_entity.pdbx_description
1 polymer ?
#
loop_
_entity_poly.entity_id
_entity_poly.type
_entity_poly.pdbx_seq_one_letter_code
_entity_poly.pdbx_strand_id
1 'polypeptide(L)' 'PKRTRFRKQHRGRMKGISYRGNQICFGRYALQALEPAWI' A
#
# COMPACT_ATOMS: atom_id res chain seq x y z
N PRO A 1 11.48 -9.79 -0.15
CA PRO A 1 10.95 -11.18 -0.23
C PRO A 1 12.10 -12.15 -0.53
N LYS A 2 12.13 -13.32 0.11
CA LYS A 2 13.26 -14.25 0.01
C LYS A 2 13.47 -14.83 -1.40
N ARG A 3 12.41 -14.96 -2.19
CA ARG A 3 12.47 -15.39 -3.60
C ARG A 3 11.26 -14.83 -4.35
N THR A 4 11.46 -14.30 -5.57
CA THR A 4 10.38 -13.91 -6.49
C THR A 4 10.44 -14.76 -7.75
N ARG A 5 9.29 -14.97 -8.42
CA ARG A 5 9.21 -15.72 -9.68
C ARG A 5 9.91 -15.00 -10.84
N PHE A 6 9.83 -13.67 -10.87
CA PHE A 6 10.48 -12.82 -11.88
C PHE A 6 11.28 -11.69 -11.22
N ARG A 7 12.40 -11.32 -11.84
CA ARG A 7 13.34 -10.30 -11.32
C ARG A 7 12.95 -8.86 -11.66
N LYS A 8 12.24 -8.63 -12.77
CA LYS A 8 11.81 -7.30 -13.23
C LYS A 8 10.29 -7.21 -13.22
N GLN A 9 9.77 -6.11 -12.70
CA GLN A 9 8.33 -5.82 -12.65
C GLN A 9 8.09 -4.41 -13.19
N HIS A 10 6.94 -4.20 -13.84
CA HIS A 10 6.48 -2.85 -14.17
C HIS A 10 6.11 -2.11 -12.89
N ARG A 11 6.29 -0.79 -12.88
CA ARG A 11 5.90 0.04 -11.73
C ARG A 11 4.38 0.06 -11.48
N GLY A 12 3.55 -0.27 -12.47
CA GLY A 12 2.09 -0.20 -12.31
C GLY A 12 1.58 1.26 -12.21
N ARG A 13 0.32 1.44 -11.84
CA ARG A 13 -0.32 2.76 -11.76
C ARG A 13 -1.11 2.90 -10.46
N MET A 14 -0.80 3.95 -9.69
CA MET A 14 -1.52 4.29 -8.46
C MET A 14 -2.76 5.10 -8.83
N LYS A 15 -3.93 4.47 -8.84
CA LYS A 15 -5.23 5.09 -9.14
C LYS A 15 -6.27 4.68 -8.11
N GLY A 16 -7.18 5.60 -7.82
CA GLY A 16 -8.32 5.37 -6.94
C GLY A 16 -7.98 5.45 -5.46
N ILE A 17 -9.00 5.17 -4.64
CA ILE A 17 -8.90 5.12 -3.18
C ILE A 17 -8.81 3.68 -2.69
N SER A 18 -8.11 3.45 -1.58
CA SER A 18 -8.04 2.13 -0.96
C SER A 18 -9.32 1.84 -0.18
N TYR A 19 -10.08 0.82 -0.59
CA TYR A 19 -11.27 0.35 0.13
C TYR A 19 -10.94 -0.62 1.28
N ARG A 20 -9.69 -1.10 1.38
CA ARG A 20 -9.21 -2.00 2.43
C ARG A 20 -8.02 -1.36 3.15
N GLY A 21 -7.88 -1.64 4.45
CA GLY A 21 -6.78 -1.13 5.27
C GLY A 21 -6.92 0.35 5.66
N ASN A 22 -8.11 0.93 5.51
CA ASN A 22 -8.44 2.31 5.89
C ASN A 22 -9.05 2.43 7.30
N GLN A 23 -9.08 1.33 8.07
CA GLN A 23 -9.60 1.27 9.43
C GLN A 23 -8.49 0.80 10.39
N ILE A 24 -8.56 1.25 11.64
CA ILE A 24 -7.62 0.85 12.69
C ILE A 24 -7.99 -0.55 13.18
N CYS A 25 -7.26 -1.57 12.72
CA CYS A 25 -7.47 -2.94 13.18
C CYS A 25 -6.81 -3.21 14.54
N PHE A 26 -5.75 -2.47 14.88
CA PHE A 26 -4.97 -2.66 16.11
C PHE A 26 -4.52 -1.32 16.67
N GLY A 27 -4.46 -1.21 18.00
CA GLY A 27 -4.06 0.01 18.71
C GLY A 27 -5.18 1.05 18.85
N ARG A 28 -4.84 2.21 19.43
CA ARG A 28 -5.80 3.29 19.72
C ARG A 28 -5.71 4.50 18.79
N TYR A 29 -4.55 4.69 18.14
CA TYR A 29 -4.29 5.82 17.25
C TYR A 29 -3.52 5.34 16.01
N ALA A 30 -3.79 5.96 14.86
CA ALA A 30 -3.11 5.68 13.60
C ALA A 30 -3.00 6.95 12.75
N LEU A 31 -2.16 6.90 11.71
CA LEU A 31 -2.00 7.98 10.73
C LEU A 31 -2.54 7.52 9.37
N GLN A 32 -3.42 8.31 8.77
CA GLN A 32 -3.99 8.04 7.45
C GLN A 32 -3.30 8.90 6.39
N ALA A 33 -2.83 8.28 5.30
CA ALA A 33 -2.33 9.00 4.14
C ALA A 33 -3.49 9.56 3.30
N LEU A 34 -3.34 10.79 2.82
CA LEU A 34 -4.33 11.46 1.97
C LEU A 34 -3.94 11.46 0.49
N GLU A 35 -2.66 11.29 0.19
CA GLU A 35 -2.12 11.37 -1.17
C GLU A 35 -1.44 10.05 -1.59
N PRO A 36 -1.50 9.71 -2.88
CA PRO A 36 -0.82 8.54 -3.42
C PRO A 36 0.69 8.77 -3.53
N ALA A 37 1.50 7.95 -2.85
CA ALA A 37 2.96 8.00 -2.92
C ALA A 37 3.59 6.60 -2.92
N TRP A 38 4.77 6.48 -3.54
CA TRP A 38 5.63 5.30 -3.43
C TRP A 38 6.50 5.44 -2.18
N ILE A 39 6.41 4.48 -1.26
CA ILE A 39 7.23 4.37 -0.03
C ILE A 39 8.15 3.15 -0.15
#